data_AF-A0A150FUJ3-F1
#
_entry.id   AF-A0A150FUJ3-F1
#
_cell.length_a   1.000
_cell.length_b   1.000
_cell.length_c   1.000
_cell.angle_alpha   90.00
_cell.angle_beta   90.00
_cell.angle_gamma   90.00
#
_symmetry.space_group_name_H-M   'P 1'
#
loop_
_entity.id
_entity.type
_entity.pdbx_description
1 polymer ?
#
loop_
_entity_poly.entity_id
_entity_poly.type
_entity_poly.pdbx_seq_one_letter_code
_entity_poly.pdbx_strand_id
1 'polypeptide(L)'
;MLIPVTGITVPSWLASLLLHWPRSFVVTYYTVAVTERLGPNLRVLSLLLLPVPLLAWPLLMAVSCLIFSLGVGFLWPLAATVAVGGSLDGEKLLEAAIMQPLELTRHAASEVWRFSVVSYFSYLDELRRPYFGEPLDVSPLRLLFAAVAALCCSLVSTLAVLILGMLRLPFIMARALAEWLSQLTACPTKLACLWLPFWLLGIPAIPVLVLGGFLLLLASCLAYLGPTCGVVAYVAT
;
A
#
# COMPACT_ATOMS: atom_id res chain seq x y z
N MET A 1 7.25 -26.29 9.54
CA MET A 1 5.87 -26.34 9.00
C MET A 1 5.39 -24.94 8.59
N LEU A 2 6.08 -24.26 7.67
CA LEU A 2 5.80 -22.87 7.28
C LEU A 2 5.03 -22.73 5.94
N ILE A 3 4.80 -23.85 5.26
CA ILE A 3 4.34 -23.92 3.86
C ILE A 3 2.81 -23.86 3.70
N PRO A 4 1.93 -24.28 4.65
CA PRO A 4 0.51 -24.37 4.34
C PRO A 4 -0.22 -23.02 4.36
N VAL A 5 0.17 -22.07 5.22
CA VAL A 5 -0.56 -20.80 5.38
C VAL A 5 -0.27 -19.83 4.22
N THR A 6 0.99 -19.68 3.84
CA THR A 6 1.39 -18.87 2.66
C THR A 6 0.88 -19.47 1.35
N GLY A 7 0.83 -20.80 1.27
CA GLY A 7 0.33 -21.53 0.10
C GLY A 7 -1.18 -21.38 -0.14
N ILE A 8 -1.98 -21.03 0.87
CA ILE A 8 -3.44 -20.87 0.73
C ILE A 8 -3.83 -19.40 0.56
N THR A 9 -3.14 -18.48 1.23
CA THR A 9 -3.52 -17.06 1.25
C THR A 9 -3.17 -16.35 -0.07
N VAL A 10 -1.97 -16.56 -0.60
CA VAL A 10 -1.51 -15.93 -1.85
C VAL A 10 -2.40 -16.26 -3.06
N PRO A 11 -2.74 -17.53 -3.36
CA PRO A 11 -3.58 -17.85 -4.52
C PRO A 11 -5.03 -17.36 -4.36
N SER A 12 -5.57 -17.34 -3.13
CA SER A 12 -6.93 -16.86 -2.87
C SER A 12 -7.09 -15.36 -3.16
N TRP A 13 -6.08 -14.56 -2.80
CA TRP A 13 -6.07 -13.12 -3.05
C TRP A 13 -5.81 -12.80 -4.53
N LEU A 14 -4.90 -13.53 -5.18
CA LEU A 14 -4.66 -13.42 -6.62
C LEU A 14 -5.89 -13.80 -7.45
N ALA A 15 -6.59 -14.88 -7.08
CA ALA A 15 -7.82 -15.29 -7.76
C ALA A 15 -8.92 -14.22 -7.63
N SER A 16 -9.08 -13.66 -6.43
CA SER A 16 -10.03 -12.55 -6.19
C SER A 16 -9.66 -11.31 -7.01
N LEU A 17 -8.37 -11.00 -7.12
CA LEU A 17 -7.86 -9.91 -7.95
C LEU A 17 -8.18 -10.11 -9.43
N LEU A 18 -7.87 -11.31 -9.96
CA LEU A 18 -8.08 -11.66 -11.37
C LEU A 18 -9.57 -11.68 -11.75
N LEU A 19 -10.45 -12.12 -10.84
CA LEU A 19 -11.90 -12.08 -11.09
C LEU A 19 -12.47 -10.66 -11.03
N HIS A 20 -12.01 -9.86 -10.07
CA HIS A 20 -12.60 -8.55 -9.82
C HIS A 20 -12.10 -7.49 -10.82
N TRP A 21 -10.84 -7.57 -11.26
CA TRP A 21 -10.21 -6.59 -12.13
C TRP A 21 -10.95 -6.34 -13.47
N PRO A 22 -11.30 -7.35 -14.29
CA PRO A 22 -11.99 -7.10 -15.56
C PRO A 22 -13.41 -6.55 -15.34
N ARG A 23 -14.10 -7.00 -14.30
CA ARG A 23 -15.42 -6.47 -13.93
C ARG A 23 -15.31 -4.98 -13.57
N SER A 24 -14.34 -4.61 -12.74
CA SER A 24 -14.11 -3.21 -12.39
C SER A 24 -13.70 -2.38 -13.60
N PHE A 25 -12.91 -2.94 -14.52
CA PHE A 25 -12.54 -2.27 -15.78
C PHE A 25 -13.80 -1.90 -16.58
N VAL A 26 -14.63 -2.88 -16.92
CA VAL A 26 -15.84 -2.65 -17.72
C VAL A 26 -16.82 -1.69 -17.03
N VAL A 27 -17.06 -1.90 -15.73
CA VAL A 27 -18.03 -1.09 -14.98
C VAL A 27 -17.56 0.36 -14.84
N THR A 28 -16.26 0.62 -14.64
CA THR A 28 -15.73 1.99 -14.57
C THR A 28 -15.84 2.70 -15.92
N TYR A 29 -15.42 2.07 -17.02
CA TYR A 29 -15.50 2.65 -18.36
C TYR A 29 -16.94 2.95 -18.75
N TYR A 30 -17.86 2.03 -18.45
CA TYR A 30 -19.29 2.23 -18.70
C TYR A 30 -19.84 3.39 -17.87
N THR A 31 -19.51 3.47 -16.57
CA THR A 31 -19.97 4.57 -15.72
C THR A 31 -19.51 5.92 -16.25
N VAL A 32 -18.24 6.09 -16.59
CA VAL A 32 -17.69 7.34 -17.16
C VAL A 32 -18.32 7.67 -18.53
N ALA A 33 -18.68 6.66 -19.32
CA ALA A 33 -19.37 6.86 -20.60
C ALA A 33 -20.86 7.21 -20.44
N VAL A 34 -21.48 6.97 -19.30
CA VAL A 34 -22.92 7.25 -19.11
C VAL A 34 -23.15 8.47 -18.21
N THR A 35 -22.16 8.88 -17.42
CA THR A 35 -22.28 10.03 -16.51
C THR A 35 -22.56 11.33 -17.26
N GLU A 36 -23.68 11.98 -16.93
CA GLU A 36 -24.04 13.33 -17.39
C GLU A 36 -23.39 14.44 -16.55
N ARG A 37 -22.70 14.08 -15.45
CA ARG A 37 -22.01 15.00 -14.54
C ARG A 37 -20.76 15.65 -15.14
N LEU A 38 -20.12 15.00 -16.12
CA LEU A 38 -18.88 15.47 -16.73
C LEU A 38 -19.17 16.17 -18.07
N GLY A 39 -18.61 17.36 -18.25
CA GLY A 39 -18.57 18.02 -19.55
C GLY A 39 -17.77 17.22 -20.59
N PRO A 40 -17.96 17.49 -21.90
CA PRO A 40 -17.37 16.70 -22.99
C PRO A 40 -15.84 16.63 -22.93
N ASN A 41 -15.17 17.72 -22.56
CA ASN A 41 -13.70 17.76 -22.46
C ASN A 41 -13.17 16.91 -21.30
N LEU A 42 -13.84 17.01 -20.14
CA LEU A 42 -13.51 16.28 -18.93
C LEU A 42 -13.78 14.78 -19.10
N ARG A 43 -14.80 14.42 -19.87
CA ARG A 43 -15.12 13.04 -20.23
C ARG A 43 -14.04 12.39 -21.09
N VAL A 44 -13.54 13.09 -22.11
CA VAL A 44 -12.42 12.60 -22.93
C VAL A 44 -11.14 12.45 -22.10
N LEU A 45 -10.82 13.46 -21.28
CA LEU A 45 -9.64 13.42 -20.42
C LEU A 45 -9.71 12.29 -19.40
N SER A 46 -10.84 12.12 -18.72
CA SER A 46 -11.04 11.04 -17.74
C SER A 46 -10.93 9.67 -18.39
N LEU A 47 -11.48 9.48 -19.60
CA LEU A 47 -11.28 8.24 -20.36
C LEU A 47 -9.81 7.95 -20.68
N LEU A 48 -9.02 8.98 -20.99
CA LEU A 48 -7.60 8.87 -21.31
C LEU A 48 -6.75 8.60 -20.06
N LEU A 49 -7.12 9.17 -18.92
CA LEU A 49 -6.38 9.03 -17.66
C LEU A 49 -6.77 7.77 -16.87
N LEU A 50 -8.01 7.29 -16.99
CA LEU A 50 -8.53 6.06 -16.36
C LEU A 50 -7.64 4.82 -16.49
N PRO A 51 -7.00 4.52 -17.63
CA PRO A 51 -6.19 3.31 -17.76
C PRO A 51 -4.98 3.32 -16.83
N VAL A 52 -4.41 4.49 -16.50
CA VAL A 52 -3.23 4.59 -15.62
C VAL A 52 -3.49 4.01 -14.22
N PRO A 53 -4.47 4.49 -13.43
CA PRO A 53 -4.77 3.91 -12.13
C PRO A 53 -5.31 2.48 -12.24
N LEU A 54 -6.05 2.13 -13.31
CA LEU A 54 -6.56 0.76 -13.48
C LEU A 54 -5.47 -0.28 -13.75
N LEU A 55 -4.38 0.11 -14.43
CA LEU A 55 -3.19 -0.74 -14.60
C LEU A 55 -2.27 -0.72 -13.38
N ALA A 56 -2.20 0.40 -12.66
CA ALA A 56 -1.40 0.50 -11.43
C ALA A 56 -2.01 -0.33 -10.28
N TRP A 57 -3.33 -0.42 -10.19
CA TRP A 57 -4.05 -1.14 -9.15
C TRP A 57 -3.61 -2.62 -8.96
N PRO A 58 -3.58 -3.48 -10.00
CA PRO A 58 -3.15 -4.87 -9.84
C PRO A 58 -1.68 -4.98 -9.42
N LEU A 59 -0.80 -4.08 -9.88
CA LEU A 59 0.61 -4.07 -9.48
C LEU A 59 0.75 -3.74 -7.99
N LEU A 60 0.05 -2.70 -7.53
CA LEU A 60 0.04 -2.32 -6.12
C LEU A 60 -0.51 -3.44 -5.24
N MET A 61 -1.63 -4.06 -5.64
CA MET A 61 -2.21 -5.18 -4.90
C MET A 61 -1.29 -6.42 -4.87
N ALA A 62 -0.60 -6.73 -5.96
CA ALA A 62 0.37 -7.82 -6.00
C ALA A 62 1.51 -7.59 -4.99
N VAL A 63 2.07 -6.38 -4.97
CA VAL A 63 3.12 -5.99 -4.02
C VAL A 63 2.60 -6.06 -2.57
N SER A 64 1.42 -5.51 -2.30
CA SER A 64 0.82 -5.56 -0.96
C SER A 64 0.54 -7.00 -0.50
N CYS A 65 0.09 -7.88 -1.39
CA CYS A 65 -0.15 -9.29 -1.08
C CYS A 65 1.16 -10.01 -0.72
N LEU A 66 2.25 -9.75 -1.46
CA LEU A 66 3.57 -10.31 -1.15
C LEU A 66 4.08 -9.84 0.21
N ILE A 67 3.98 -8.54 0.50
CA ILE A 67 4.40 -7.97 1.79
C ILE A 67 3.58 -8.56 2.93
N PHE A 68 2.25 -8.63 2.79
CA PHE A 68 1.35 -9.20 3.79
C PHE A 68 1.61 -10.69 4.01
N SER A 69 1.83 -11.46 2.95
CA SER A 69 2.13 -12.88 3.03
C SER A 69 3.49 -13.14 3.70
N LEU A 70 4.50 -12.31 3.46
CA LEU A 70 5.79 -12.41 4.16
C LEU A 70 5.65 -12.04 5.63
N GLY A 71 4.89 -10.99 5.96
CA GLY A 71 4.65 -10.57 7.33
C GLY A 71 3.91 -11.64 8.14
N VAL A 72 2.72 -12.02 7.68
CA VAL A 72 1.84 -12.96 8.41
C VAL A 72 2.34 -14.41 8.30
N GLY A 73 2.94 -14.79 7.18
CA GLY A 73 3.39 -16.16 6.95
C GLY A 73 4.76 -16.51 7.54
N PHE A 74 5.67 -15.52 7.65
CA PHE A 74 7.04 -15.77 8.12
C PHE A 74 7.33 -15.09 9.46
N LEU A 75 6.98 -13.81 9.62
CA LEU A 75 7.33 -13.05 10.83
C LEU A 75 6.40 -13.37 12.02
N TRP A 76 5.10 -13.59 11.77
CA TRP A 76 4.14 -13.87 12.85
C TRP A 76 4.37 -15.19 13.60
N PRO A 77 4.54 -16.35 12.93
CA PRO A 77 4.78 -17.62 13.63
C PRO A 77 6.09 -17.58 14.42
N LEU A 78 7.06 -16.83 13.91
CA LEU A 78 8.35 -16.69 14.53
C LEU A 78 8.29 -15.81 15.79
N ALA A 79 7.56 -14.69 15.75
CA ALA A 79 7.27 -13.89 16.93
C ALA A 79 6.50 -14.69 17.99
N ALA A 80 5.55 -15.54 17.57
CA ALA A 80 4.84 -16.44 18.46
C ALA A 80 5.77 -17.45 19.14
N THR A 81 6.77 -18.01 18.43
CA THR A 81 7.76 -18.90 19.05
C THR A 81 8.66 -18.22 20.08
N VAL A 82 8.89 -16.89 19.98
CA VAL A 82 9.60 -16.13 21.04
C VAL A 82 8.73 -15.97 22.27
N ALA A 83 7.50 -15.52 22.04
CA ALA A 83 6.57 -15.19 23.10
C ALA A 83 6.21 -16.44 23.93
N VAL A 84 6.07 -17.59 23.25
CA VAL A 84 5.69 -18.87 23.86
C VAL A 84 6.90 -19.76 24.17
N GLY A 85 8.10 -19.50 23.61
CA GLY A 85 9.30 -20.32 23.85
C GLY A 85 9.79 -20.37 25.31
N GLY A 86 9.19 -19.58 26.21
CA GLY A 86 9.35 -19.69 27.67
C GLY A 86 8.39 -20.67 28.35
N SER A 87 7.32 -21.12 27.69
CA SER A 87 6.33 -22.08 28.18
C SER A 87 6.29 -23.34 27.30
N LEU A 88 6.48 -24.51 27.90
CA LEU A 88 6.54 -25.83 27.23
C LEU A 88 5.15 -26.33 26.75
N ASP A 89 4.21 -25.44 26.47
CA ASP A 89 2.83 -25.78 26.10
C ASP A 89 2.68 -25.78 24.57
N GLY A 90 2.76 -26.96 23.96
CA GLY A 90 2.62 -27.14 22.51
C GLY A 90 1.27 -26.67 21.92
N GLU A 91 0.19 -26.70 22.71
CA GLU A 91 -1.14 -26.23 22.28
C GLU A 91 -1.18 -24.71 22.08
N LYS A 92 -0.59 -23.94 23.01
CA LYS A 92 -0.51 -22.47 22.90
C LYS A 92 0.36 -22.02 21.73
N LEU A 93 1.38 -22.82 21.41
CA LEU A 93 2.25 -22.55 20.26
C LEU A 93 1.52 -22.81 18.93
N LEU A 94 0.67 -23.84 18.86
CA LEU A 94 -0.16 -24.10 17.69
C LEU A 94 -1.20 -23.00 17.47
N GLU A 95 -1.86 -22.56 18.55
CA GLU A 95 -2.85 -21.50 18.52
C GLU A 95 -2.24 -20.16 18.07
N ALA A 96 -1.11 -19.77 18.67
CA ALA A 96 -0.44 -18.50 18.36
C ALA A 96 0.24 -18.49 16.97
N ALA A 97 0.82 -19.61 16.53
CA ALA A 97 1.57 -19.67 15.28
C ALA A 97 0.71 -19.95 14.04
N ILE A 98 -0.46 -20.57 14.18
CA ILE A 98 -1.29 -21.01 13.03
C ILE A 98 -2.69 -20.40 13.08
N MET A 99 -3.42 -20.53 14.19
CA MET A 99 -4.82 -20.11 14.24
C MET A 99 -4.95 -18.59 14.18
N GLN A 100 -4.17 -17.87 14.99
CA GLN A 100 -4.16 -16.39 14.99
C GLN A 100 -3.84 -15.76 13.63
N PRO A 101 -2.75 -16.13 12.92
CA PRO A 101 -2.45 -15.56 11.61
C PRO A 101 -3.48 -15.95 10.52
N LEU A 102 -4.10 -17.13 10.64
CA LEU A 102 -5.16 -17.55 9.73
C LEU A 102 -6.43 -16.70 9.91
N GLU A 103 -6.86 -16.49 11.16
CA GLU A 103 -8.01 -15.63 11.47
C GLU A 103 -7.75 -14.17 11.06
N LEU A 104 -6.54 -13.65 11.33
CA LEU A 104 -6.13 -12.31 10.90
C LEU A 104 -6.22 -12.16 9.38
N THR A 105 -5.73 -13.14 8.63
CA THR A 105 -5.80 -13.12 7.16
C THR A 105 -7.23 -13.16 6.66
N ARG A 106 -8.10 -13.95 7.31
CA ARG A 106 -9.52 -14.03 6.97
C ARG A 106 -10.24 -12.72 7.24
N HIS A 107 -9.99 -12.10 8.40
CA HIS A 107 -10.56 -10.81 8.75
C HIS A 107 -10.11 -9.71 7.78
N ALA A 108 -8.81 -9.61 7.51
CA ALA A 108 -8.27 -8.65 6.56
C ALA A 108 -8.85 -8.84 5.15
N ALA A 109 -8.96 -10.08 4.66
CA ALA A 109 -9.58 -10.38 3.37
C ALA A 109 -11.06 -9.93 3.34
N SER A 110 -11.79 -10.16 4.42
CA SER A 110 -13.21 -9.77 4.52
C SER A 110 -13.41 -8.26 4.54
N GLU A 111 -12.53 -7.51 5.21
CA GLU A 111 -12.57 -6.05 5.27
C GLU A 111 -12.19 -5.43 3.93
N VAL A 112 -11.11 -5.91 3.31
CA VAL A 112 -10.70 -5.45 1.97
C VAL A 112 -11.81 -5.73 0.97
N TRP A 113 -12.40 -6.92 0.98
CA TRP A 113 -13.53 -7.24 0.11
C TRP A 113 -14.74 -6.34 0.36
N ARG A 114 -15.13 -6.14 1.63
CA ARG A 114 -16.25 -5.25 1.98
C ARG A 114 -15.99 -3.83 1.54
N PHE A 115 -14.80 -3.28 1.78
CA PHE A 115 -14.43 -1.95 1.34
C PHE A 115 -14.43 -1.83 -0.19
N SER A 116 -13.84 -2.79 -0.89
CA SER A 116 -13.77 -2.81 -2.35
C SER A 116 -15.12 -3.02 -3.02
N VAL A 117 -16.08 -3.72 -2.41
CA VAL A 117 -17.41 -3.88 -3.01
C VAL A 117 -18.33 -2.73 -2.59
N VAL A 118 -18.41 -2.42 -1.29
CA VAL A 118 -19.40 -1.46 -0.79
C VAL A 118 -19.02 -0.03 -1.18
N SER A 119 -17.81 0.42 -0.84
CA SER A 119 -17.42 1.82 -1.04
C SER A 119 -17.26 2.16 -2.52
N TYR A 120 -16.62 1.26 -3.27
CA TYR A 120 -16.32 1.50 -4.69
C TYR A 120 -17.57 1.44 -5.58
N PHE A 121 -18.40 0.40 -5.46
CA PHE A 121 -19.61 0.34 -6.27
C PHE A 121 -20.64 1.38 -5.86
N SER A 122 -20.76 1.71 -4.57
CA SER A 122 -21.61 2.82 -4.12
C SER A 122 -21.19 4.15 -4.77
N TYR A 123 -19.88 4.42 -4.85
CA TYR A 123 -19.37 5.62 -5.51
C TYR A 123 -19.70 5.63 -7.02
N LEU A 124 -19.51 4.49 -7.71
CA LEU A 124 -19.86 4.38 -9.12
C LEU A 124 -21.37 4.51 -9.39
N ASP A 125 -22.20 3.96 -8.51
CA ASP A 125 -23.66 4.10 -8.59
C ASP A 125 -24.10 5.54 -8.35
N GLU A 126 -23.45 6.25 -7.43
CA GLU A 126 -23.70 7.67 -7.21
C GLU A 126 -23.32 8.52 -8.44
N LEU A 127 -22.21 8.19 -9.12
CA LEU A 127 -21.82 8.83 -10.37
C LEU A 127 -22.84 8.61 -11.51
N ARG A 128 -23.52 7.46 -11.54
CA ARG A 128 -24.54 7.14 -12.56
C ARG A 128 -25.87 7.85 -12.34
N ARG A 129 -26.13 8.37 -11.14
CA ARG A 129 -27.42 9.02 -10.87
C ARG A 129 -27.57 10.28 -11.72
N PRO A 130 -28.78 10.53 -12.28
CA PRO A 130 -29.05 11.72 -13.08
C PRO A 130 -28.70 12.96 -12.25
N TYR A 131 -27.98 13.88 -12.88
CA TYR A 131 -27.49 15.09 -12.23
C TYR A 131 -28.21 16.29 -12.83
N PHE A 132 -28.97 16.99 -11.98
CA PHE A 132 -29.80 18.13 -12.39
C PHE A 132 -29.07 19.48 -12.28
N GLY A 133 -27.77 19.48 -11.99
CA GLY A 133 -26.93 20.69 -11.96
C GLY A 133 -26.20 20.93 -13.28
N GLU A 134 -25.52 22.07 -13.39
CA GLU A 134 -24.67 22.35 -14.56
C GLU A 134 -23.54 21.31 -14.67
N PRO A 135 -23.32 20.72 -15.86
CA PRO A 135 -22.27 19.74 -16.05
C PRO A 135 -20.92 20.36 -15.71
N LEU A 136 -20.08 19.60 -15.01
CA LEU A 136 -18.75 20.06 -14.63
C LEU A 136 -17.89 20.13 -15.89
N ASP A 137 -17.81 21.30 -16.52
CA ASP A 137 -16.99 21.53 -17.70
C ASP A 137 -15.81 22.41 -17.32
N VAL A 138 -14.60 21.90 -17.61
CA VAL A 138 -13.35 22.54 -17.23
C VAL A 138 -12.66 23.00 -18.51
N SER A 139 -12.27 24.27 -18.54
CA SER A 139 -11.53 24.80 -19.67
C SER A 139 -10.15 24.10 -19.76
N PRO A 140 -9.77 23.58 -20.94
CA PRO A 140 -8.53 22.80 -21.09
C PRO A 140 -7.28 23.63 -20.78
N LEU A 141 -7.33 24.94 -21.02
CA LEU A 141 -6.29 25.90 -20.65
C LEU A 141 -6.09 25.98 -19.14
N ARG A 142 -7.17 26.07 -18.34
CA ARG A 142 -7.08 26.14 -16.88
C ARG A 142 -6.59 24.82 -16.28
N LEU A 143 -7.00 23.70 -16.87
CA LEU A 143 -6.48 22.37 -16.53
C LEU A 143 -4.97 22.26 -16.84
N LEU A 144 -4.52 22.79 -17.99
CA LEU A 144 -3.10 22.79 -18.35
C LEU A 144 -2.26 23.60 -17.33
N PHE A 145 -2.72 24.80 -16.96
CA PHE A 145 -2.06 25.60 -15.93
C PHE A 145 -2.02 24.89 -14.58
N ALA A 146 -3.13 24.28 -14.16
CA ALA A 146 -3.18 23.49 -12.93
C ALA A 146 -2.25 22.26 -12.98
N ALA A 147 -2.16 21.59 -14.14
CA ALA A 147 -1.27 20.44 -14.33
C ALA A 147 0.21 20.84 -14.28
N VAL A 148 0.58 21.96 -14.90
CA VAL A 148 1.96 22.49 -14.83
C VAL A 148 2.30 22.89 -13.41
N ALA A 149 1.38 23.58 -12.69
CA ALA A 149 1.57 23.93 -11.29
C ALA A 149 1.73 22.68 -10.40
N ALA A 150 0.90 21.66 -10.60
CA ALA A 150 0.99 20.38 -9.90
C ALA A 150 2.34 19.68 -10.15
N LEU A 151 2.81 19.67 -11.41
CA LEU A 151 4.12 19.13 -11.78
C LEU A 151 5.26 19.88 -11.08
N CYS A 152 5.27 21.21 -11.15
CA CYS A 152 6.28 22.03 -10.46
C CYS A 152 6.27 21.80 -8.94
N CYS A 153 5.10 21.82 -8.29
CA CYS A 153 4.98 21.55 -6.85
C CYS A 153 5.44 20.14 -6.49
N SER A 154 5.10 19.14 -7.31
CA SER A 154 5.53 17.76 -7.10
C SER A 154 7.04 17.62 -7.18
N LEU A 155 7.69 18.25 -8.17
CA LEU A 155 9.15 18.26 -8.33
C LEU A 155 9.85 18.97 -7.17
N VAL A 156 9.36 20.13 -6.74
CA VAL A 156 9.94 20.85 -5.60
C VAL A 156 9.79 20.04 -4.31
N SER A 157 8.63 19.42 -4.10
CA SER A 157 8.37 18.60 -2.91
C SER A 157 9.23 17.34 -2.88
N THR A 158 9.37 16.63 -4.01
CA THR A 158 10.22 15.43 -4.10
C THR A 158 11.69 15.79 -3.92
N LEU A 159 12.16 16.91 -4.48
CA LEU A 159 13.52 17.40 -4.24
C LEU A 159 13.75 17.76 -2.76
N ALA A 160 12.80 18.44 -2.11
CA ALA A 160 12.91 18.77 -0.69
C ALA A 160 12.97 17.49 0.18
N VAL A 161 12.10 16.52 -0.08
CA VAL A 161 12.10 15.22 0.61
C VAL A 161 13.37 14.42 0.31
N LEU A 162 13.90 14.50 -0.92
CA LEU A 162 15.16 13.85 -1.29
C LEU A 162 16.32 14.42 -0.48
N ILE A 163 16.42 15.75 -0.39
CA ILE A 163 17.48 16.43 0.37
C ILE A 163 17.38 16.09 1.86
N LEU A 164 16.18 16.24 2.46
CA LEU A 164 15.94 15.90 3.86
C LEU A 164 16.19 14.42 4.15
N GLY A 165 15.82 13.56 3.19
CA GLY A 165 16.08 12.13 3.18
C GLY A 165 17.56 11.84 3.25
N MET A 166 18.35 12.31 2.28
CA MET A 166 19.79 12.09 2.23
C MET A 166 20.52 12.58 3.50
N LEU A 167 20.03 13.65 4.12
CA LEU A 167 20.56 14.18 5.38
C LEU A 167 20.17 13.33 6.60
N ARG A 168 18.93 12.82 6.70
CA ARG A 168 18.45 12.08 7.88
C ARG A 168 18.61 10.57 7.81
N LEU A 169 18.55 9.98 6.62
CA LEU A 169 18.64 8.54 6.38
C LEU A 169 19.89 7.91 7.04
N PRO A 170 21.11 8.46 6.89
CA PRO A 170 22.30 7.85 7.50
C PRO A 170 22.23 7.88 9.03
N PHE A 171 21.67 8.94 9.64
CA PHE A 171 21.52 9.03 11.09
C PHE A 171 20.49 8.04 11.64
N ILE A 172 19.34 7.92 10.96
CA ILE A 172 18.30 6.96 11.35
C ILE A 172 18.83 5.53 11.21
N MET A 173 19.53 5.23 10.12
CA MET A 173 20.11 3.90 9.87
C MET A 173 21.20 3.56 10.89
N ALA A 174 22.11 4.50 11.19
CA ALA A 174 23.15 4.30 12.20
C ALA A 174 22.56 4.09 13.60
N ARG A 175 21.55 4.88 13.98
CA ARG A 175 20.85 4.72 15.26
C ARG A 175 20.12 3.38 15.35
N ALA A 176 19.38 3.00 14.30
CA ALA A 176 18.67 1.73 14.25
C ALA A 176 19.63 0.54 14.35
N LEU A 177 20.78 0.59 13.67
CA LEU A 177 21.80 -0.44 13.74
C LEU A 177 22.46 -0.51 15.13
N ALA A 178 22.73 0.64 15.76
CA ALA A 178 23.29 0.70 17.11
C ALA A 178 22.35 0.12 18.17
N GLU A 179 21.05 0.42 18.08
CA GLU A 179 20.01 -0.14 18.96
C GLU A 179 19.84 -1.65 18.73
N TRP A 180 19.96 -2.11 17.48
CA TRP A 180 19.96 -3.54 17.16
C TRP A 180 21.16 -4.26 17.78
N LEU A 181 22.36 -3.68 17.67
CA LEU A 181 23.58 -4.22 18.27
C LEU A 181 23.53 -4.25 19.81
N SER A 182 22.95 -3.22 20.45
CA SER A 182 22.83 -3.17 21.91
C SER A 182 21.87 -4.23 22.45
N GLN A 183 20.82 -4.58 21.71
CA GLN A 183 19.95 -5.70 22.07
C GLN A 183 20.60 -7.06 21.87
N LEU A 184 21.49 -7.17 20.87
CA LEU A 184 22.27 -8.38 20.60
C LEU A 184 23.23 -8.70 21.75
N THR A 185 23.85 -7.69 22.35
CA THR A 185 24.77 -7.84 23.50
C THR A 185 24.05 -8.07 24.83
N ALA A 186 22.79 -7.65 24.96
CA ALA A 186 21.98 -7.84 26.16
C ALA A 186 21.29 -9.22 26.25
N CYS A 187 21.27 -10.01 25.16
CA CYS A 187 20.60 -11.29 25.11
C CYS A 187 21.41 -12.43 25.78
N PRO A 188 20.75 -13.35 26.52
CA PRO A 188 21.44 -14.50 27.13
C PRO A 188 21.97 -15.47 26.07
N THR A 189 23.16 -16.03 26.32
CA THR A 189 23.95 -16.87 25.38
C THR A 189 23.19 -18.08 24.82
N LYS A 190 22.23 -18.64 25.56
CA LYS A 190 21.40 -19.77 25.09
C LYS A 190 20.37 -19.36 24.02
N LEU A 191 19.80 -18.15 24.08
CA LEU A 191 18.90 -17.64 23.04
C LEU A 191 19.68 -17.04 21.87
N ALA A 192 20.88 -16.51 22.12
CA ALA A 192 21.73 -15.91 21.09
C ALA A 192 22.10 -16.90 19.96
N CYS A 193 22.40 -18.17 20.27
CA CYS A 193 22.72 -19.18 19.26
C CYS A 193 21.51 -19.60 18.41
N LEU A 194 20.31 -19.64 18.99
CA LEU A 194 19.08 -19.99 18.29
C LEU A 194 18.62 -18.86 17.35
N TRP A 195 18.85 -17.61 17.77
CA TRP A 195 18.43 -16.41 17.04
C TRP A 195 19.51 -15.82 16.14
N LEU A 196 20.73 -16.33 16.20
CA LEU A 196 21.87 -15.88 15.39
C LEU A 196 21.53 -15.72 13.90
N PRO A 197 20.86 -16.67 13.20
CA PRO A 197 20.52 -16.48 11.79
C PRO A 197 19.54 -15.34 11.56
N PHE A 198 18.64 -15.07 12.50
CA PHE A 198 17.68 -13.96 12.44
C PHE A 198 18.34 -12.60 12.71
N TRP A 199 19.24 -12.56 13.68
CA TRP A 199 20.06 -11.38 13.96
C TRP A 199 20.97 -11.05 12.77
N LEU A 200 21.56 -12.08 12.14
CA LEU A 200 22.41 -11.95 10.96
C LEU A 200 21.61 -11.48 9.73
N LEU A 201 20.33 -11.89 9.59
CA LEU A 201 19.42 -11.40 8.56
C LEU A 201 18.91 -9.98 8.84
N GLY A 202 18.81 -9.58 10.11
CA GLY A 202 18.38 -8.24 10.54
C GLY A 202 19.33 -7.14 10.10
N ILE A 203 20.64 -7.40 10.13
CA ILE A 203 21.69 -6.44 9.73
C ILE A 203 21.50 -5.93 8.29
N PRO A 204 21.31 -6.78 7.26
CA PRO A 204 20.96 -6.32 5.91
C PRO A 204 19.48 -5.93 5.76
N ALA A 205 18.57 -6.42 6.61
CA ALA A 205 17.15 -6.05 6.51
C ALA A 205 16.89 -4.59 6.92
N ILE A 206 17.56 -4.07 7.95
CA ILE A 206 17.42 -2.67 8.41
C ILE A 206 17.67 -1.65 7.29
N PRO A 207 18.80 -1.66 6.55
CA PRO A 207 19.04 -0.71 5.47
C PRO A 207 18.02 -0.87 4.34
N VAL A 208 17.60 -2.10 4.01
CA VAL A 208 16.58 -2.36 2.99
C VAL A 208 15.23 -1.77 3.40
N LEU A 209 14.85 -1.91 4.66
CA LEU A 209 13.57 -1.42 5.17
C LEU A 209 13.53 0.10 5.27
N VAL A 210 14.64 0.72 5.71
CA VAL A 210 14.81 2.18 5.75
C VAL A 210 14.81 2.78 4.33
N LEU A 211 15.54 2.15 3.40
CA LEU A 211 15.56 2.58 1.99
C LEU A 211 14.19 2.40 1.32
N GLY A 212 13.53 1.26 1.56
CA GLY A 212 12.18 0.99 1.07
C GLY A 212 11.15 1.99 1.59
N GLY A 213 11.19 2.30 2.89
CA GLY A 213 10.34 3.33 3.49
C GLY A 213 10.58 4.71 2.90
N PHE A 214 11.83 5.05 2.60
CA PHE A 214 12.17 6.31 1.95
C PHE A 214 11.67 6.39 0.50
N LEU A 215 11.80 5.31 -0.27
CA LEU A 215 11.26 5.23 -1.63
C LEU A 215 9.73 5.34 -1.64
N LEU A 216 9.05 4.71 -0.66
CA LEU A 216 7.60 4.85 -0.49
C LEU A 216 7.20 6.29 -0.14
N LEU A 217 7.97 6.96 0.73
CA LEU A 217 7.73 8.37 1.06
C LEU A 217 7.85 9.25 -0.19
N LEU A 218 8.92 9.08 -0.97
CA LEU A 218 9.13 9.79 -2.23
C LEU A 218 7.98 9.55 -3.22
N ALA A 219 7.55 8.29 -3.37
CA ALA A 219 6.43 7.93 -4.22
C ALA A 219 5.11 8.55 -3.74
N SER A 220 4.85 8.55 -2.42
CA SER A 220 3.65 9.14 -1.84
C SER A 220 3.61 10.66 -2.01
N CYS A 221 4.75 11.34 -1.89
CA CYS A 221 4.83 12.78 -2.13
C CYS A 221 4.57 13.12 -3.59
N LEU A 222 5.11 12.35 -4.53
CA LEU A 222 4.84 12.53 -5.97
C LEU A 222 3.36 12.31 -6.29
N ALA A 223 2.77 11.25 -5.74
CA ALA A 223 1.40 10.84 -6.04
C ALA A 223 0.32 11.68 -5.36
N TYR A 224 0.59 12.24 -4.17
CA TYR A 224 -0.44 12.88 -3.36
C TYR A 224 -0.30 14.41 -3.28
N LEU A 225 0.91 14.94 -3.00
CA LEU A 225 1.09 16.38 -2.80
C LEU A 225 0.93 17.17 -4.10
N GLY A 226 1.49 16.68 -5.21
CA GLY A 226 1.38 17.33 -6.52
C GLY A 226 -0.06 17.61 -6.96
N PRO A 227 -0.92 16.58 -7.04
CA PRO A 227 -2.32 16.74 -7.44
C PRO A 227 -3.12 17.65 -6.51
N THR A 228 -2.89 17.58 -5.20
CA THR A 228 -3.60 18.45 -4.24
C THR A 228 -3.28 19.92 -4.46
N CYS A 229 -2.03 20.27 -4.74
CA CYS A 229 -1.66 21.65 -5.10
C CYS A 229 -2.30 22.09 -6.42
N GLY A 230 -2.39 21.19 -7.41
CA GLY A 230 -3.07 21.47 -8.68
C GLY A 230 -4.56 21.78 -8.48
N VAL A 231 -5.25 21.02 -7.62
CA VAL A 231 -6.66 21.27 -7.28
C VAL A 231 -6.84 22.61 -6.58
N VAL A 232 -5.97 22.96 -5.63
CA VAL A 232 -6.04 24.26 -4.94
C VAL A 232 -5.78 25.41 -5.92
N ALA A 233 -4.80 25.28 -6.82
CA ALA A 233 -4.52 26.28 -7.85
C ALA A 233 -5.70 26.44 -8.83
N TYR A 234 -6.36 25.34 -9.18
CA TYR A 234 -7.53 25.34 -10.03
C TYR A 234 -8.74 26.05 -9.39
N VAL A 235 -8.96 25.85 -8.09
CA VAL A 235 -10.05 26.48 -7.33
C VAL A 235 -9.78 27.97 -7.05
N ALA A 236 -8.51 28.35 -6.91
CA ALA A 236 -8.12 29.74 -6.61
C ALA A 236 -8.14 30.67 -7.84
N THR A 237 -8.04 30.13 -9.05
CA THR A 237 -8.20 30.88 -10.31
C THR A 237 -9.65 30.95 -10.75
#